data_AF-A0A6A6ZD93-F1
#
_entry.id   AF-A0A6A6ZD93-F1
#
_cell.length_a   1.000
_cell.length_b   1.000
_cell.length_c   1.000
_cell.angle_alpha   90.00
_cell.angle_beta   90.00
_cell.angle_gamma   90.00
#
_symmetry.space_group_name_H-M   'P 1'
#
loop_
_entity.id
_entity.type
_entity.pdbx_description
1 polymer ?
#
loop_
_entity_poly.entity_id
_entity_poly.type
_entity_poly.pdbx_seq_one_letter_code
_entity_poly.pdbx_strand_id
1 'polypeptide(L)'
;MIQNFASTIAHKRVSLAWVMRFKARHHDALISKCATAMDATRYAANSYIKYKLHFDLLHGKMEEHEIQPHNSYNMDKKDFMIGVIRRRRSLPPSGWISKVDNNFSSSLR
;
A
#
# COMPACT_ATOMS: atom_id res chain seq x y z
N MET A 1 -2.63 12.14 -12.30
CA MET A 1 -1.19 11.81 -12.16
C MET A 1 -0.26 12.97 -12.50
N ILE A 2 -0.21 13.47 -13.74
CA ILE A 2 0.77 14.51 -14.15
C ILE A 2 0.72 15.76 -13.28
N GLN A 3 -0.48 16.25 -12.94
CA GLN A 3 -0.62 17.42 -12.06
C GLN A 3 0.02 17.21 -10.69
N ASN A 4 -0.25 16.06 -10.06
CA ASN A 4 0.26 15.74 -8.73
C ASN A 4 1.79 15.63 -8.78
N PHE A 5 2.32 14.90 -9.78
CA PHE A 5 3.76 14.73 -9.96
C PHE A 5 4.48 16.07 -10.19
N ALA A 6 3.96 16.89 -11.11
CA ALA A 6 4.50 18.23 -11.36
C ALA A 6 4.37 19.14 -10.14
N SER A 7 3.29 19.01 -9.36
CA SER A 7 3.11 19.79 -8.12
C SER A 7 4.10 19.39 -7.04
N THR A 8 4.44 18.11 -6.93
CA THR A 8 5.49 17.62 -6.03
C THR A 8 6.84 18.20 -6.39
N ILE A 9 7.22 18.17 -7.68
CA ILE A 9 8.50 18.73 -8.16
C ILE A 9 8.54 20.24 -7.99
N ALA A 10 7.44 20.93 -8.31
CA ALA A 10 7.37 22.38 -8.23
C ALA A 10 7.16 22.92 -6.80
N HIS A 11 6.98 22.03 -5.81
CA HIS A 11 6.60 22.35 -4.43
C HIS A 11 5.38 23.30 -4.33
N LYS A 12 4.50 23.28 -5.34
CA LYS A 12 3.32 24.13 -5.43
C LYS A 12 2.28 23.49 -6.32
N ARG A 13 0.99 23.78 -6.07
CA ARG A 13 -0.09 23.24 -6.88
C ARG A 13 -0.02 23.78 -8.31
N VAL A 14 0.20 22.89 -9.26
CA VAL A 14 0.23 23.21 -10.69
C VAL A 14 -1.21 23.28 -11.22
N SER A 15 -1.49 24.25 -12.08
CA SER A 15 -2.84 24.43 -12.64
C SER A 15 -3.19 23.39 -13.70
N LEU A 16 -4.48 23.10 -13.86
CA LEU A 16 -4.98 22.25 -14.94
C LEU A 16 -4.64 22.81 -16.33
N ALA A 17 -4.69 24.13 -16.50
CA ALA A 17 -4.29 24.80 -17.73
C ALA A 17 -2.82 24.54 -18.09
N TRP A 18 -1.91 24.51 -17.11
CA TRP A 18 -0.52 24.15 -17.34
C TRP A 18 -0.39 22.69 -17.79
N VAL A 19 -1.13 21.77 -17.17
CA VAL A 19 -1.11 20.34 -17.53
C VAL A 19 -1.59 20.14 -18.97
N MET A 20 -2.63 20.87 -19.39
CA MET A 20 -3.13 20.81 -20.78
C MET A 20 -2.07 21.31 -21.77
N ARG A 21 -1.42 22.43 -21.48
CA ARG A 21 -0.33 22.98 -22.33
C ARG A 21 0.87 22.04 -22.39
N PHE A 22 1.24 21.44 -21.25
CA PHE A 22 2.33 20.49 -21.16
C PHE A 22 2.07 19.24 -22.03
N LYS A 23 0.87 18.68 -21.94
CA LYS A 23 0.47 17.55 -22.80
C LYS A 23 0.48 17.91 -24.28
N ALA A 24 -0.05 19.08 -24.64
CA ALA A 24 -0.08 19.53 -26.03
C ALA A 24 1.32 19.75 -26.60
N ARG A 25 2.26 20.26 -25.78
CA ARG A 25 3.64 20.56 -26.20
C ARG A 25 4.50 19.31 -26.38
N HIS A 26 4.25 18.26 -25.61
CA HIS A 26 5.07 17.04 -25.59
C HIS A 26 4.28 15.80 -26.01
N HIS A 27 3.26 15.98 -26.85
CA HIS A 27 2.34 14.90 -27.24
C HIS A 27 3.05 13.75 -27.97
N ASP A 28 4.10 14.07 -28.72
CA ASP A 28 4.99 13.16 -29.44
C ASP A 28 5.90 12.35 -28.50
N ALA A 29 6.37 12.96 -27.40
CA ALA A 29 7.23 12.33 -26.41
C ALA A 29 6.46 11.58 -25.30
N LEU A 30 5.19 11.92 -25.08
CA LEU A 30 4.32 11.30 -24.07
C LEU A 30 3.68 10.03 -24.60
N ILE A 31 4.37 8.91 -24.46
CA ILE A 31 3.75 7.59 -24.65
C ILE A 31 2.86 7.30 -23.43
N SER A 32 1.58 7.64 -23.52
CA SER A 32 0.61 7.23 -22.51
C SER A 32 0.29 5.73 -22.65
N LYS A 33 1.00 4.88 -21.92
CA LYS A 33 0.55 3.49 -21.72
C LYS A 33 -0.58 3.50 -20.69
N CYS A 34 -1.80 3.32 -21.16
CA CYS A 34 -2.95 3.21 -20.27
C CYS A 34 -3.04 1.76 -19.78
N ALA A 35 -2.86 1.53 -18.48
CA ALA A 35 -3.14 0.25 -17.83
C ALA A 35 -4.65 0.01 -17.65
N THR A 36 -5.49 0.64 -18.49
CA THR A 36 -6.95 0.72 -18.35
C THR A 36 -7.58 -0.63 -18.23
N ALA A 37 -7.08 -1.62 -18.98
CA ALA A 37 -7.61 -2.97 -18.92
C ALA A 37 -7.41 -3.58 -17.53
N MET A 38 -6.18 -3.55 -17.00
CA MET A 38 -5.89 -4.09 -15.67
C MET A 38 -6.65 -3.35 -14.56
N ASP A 39 -6.73 -2.03 -14.62
CA ASP A 39 -7.44 -1.24 -13.60
C ASP A 39 -8.96 -1.38 -13.71
N ALA A 40 -9.52 -1.48 -14.93
CA ALA A 40 -10.95 -1.73 -15.12
C ALA A 40 -11.33 -3.15 -14.66
N THR A 41 -10.50 -4.15 -14.95
CA THR A 41 -10.72 -5.53 -14.44
C THR A 41 -10.63 -5.57 -12.92
N ARG A 42 -9.67 -4.87 -12.30
CA ARG A 42 -9.58 -4.72 -10.84
C ARG A 42 -10.82 -4.04 -10.27
N TYR A 43 -11.26 -2.95 -10.88
CA TYR A 43 -12.44 -2.23 -10.46
C TYR A 43 -13.72 -3.09 -10.56
N ALA A 44 -13.89 -3.81 -11.66
CA ALA A 44 -15.00 -4.75 -11.84
C ALA A 44 -14.92 -5.96 -10.87
N ALA A 45 -13.72 -6.41 -10.53
CA ALA A 45 -13.50 -7.46 -9.55
C ALA A 45 -13.71 -7.00 -8.09
N ASN A 46 -13.62 -5.70 -7.84
CA ASN A 46 -13.77 -5.06 -6.53
C ASN A 46 -15.25 -5.02 -6.13
N SER A 47 -15.72 -6.07 -5.45
CA SER A 47 -17.11 -6.19 -5.02
C SER A 47 -17.21 -6.19 -3.49
N TYR A 48 -17.94 -5.20 -2.96
CA TYR A 48 -18.22 -5.09 -1.52
C TYR A 48 -18.79 -6.39 -0.93
N ILE A 49 -19.73 -7.03 -1.64
CA ILE A 49 -20.39 -8.26 -1.19
C ILE A 49 -19.37 -9.39 -0.99
N LYS A 50 -18.39 -9.51 -1.89
CA LYS A 50 -17.32 -10.52 -1.76
C LYS A 50 -16.46 -10.27 -0.53
N TYR A 51 -16.09 -9.02 -0.25
CA TYR A 51 -15.32 -8.68 0.94
C TYR A 51 -16.11 -8.96 2.20
N LYS A 52 -17.37 -8.53 2.25
CA LYS A 52 -18.23 -8.78 3.41
C LYS A 52 -18.33 -10.28 3.69
N LEU A 53 -18.66 -11.09 2.68
CA LEU A 53 -18.75 -12.54 2.83
C LEU A 53 -17.42 -13.17 3.29
N HIS A 54 -16.30 -12.72 2.74
CA HIS A 54 -14.98 -13.21 3.12
C HIS A 54 -14.65 -12.88 4.58
N PHE A 55 -14.88 -11.64 5.02
CA PHE A 55 -14.61 -11.22 6.40
C PHE A 55 -15.57 -11.86 7.40
N ASP A 56 -16.85 -12.02 7.06
CA ASP A 56 -17.82 -12.73 7.91
C ASP A 56 -17.35 -14.18 8.16
N LEU A 57 -16.90 -14.87 7.10
CA LEU A 57 -16.34 -16.23 7.21
C LEU A 57 -15.02 -16.26 8.02
N LEU A 58 -14.14 -15.29 7.78
CA LEU A 58 -12.86 -15.17 8.48
C LEU A 58 -13.07 -14.99 9.99
N HIS A 59 -13.98 -14.09 10.37
CA HIS A 59 -14.31 -13.83 11.77
C HIS A 59 -14.87 -15.07 12.46
N GLY A 60 -15.76 -15.82 11.80
CA GLY A 60 -16.25 -17.10 12.34
C GLY A 60 -15.13 -18.12 12.60
N LYS A 61 -14.14 -18.20 11.69
CA LYS A 61 -12.97 -19.07 11.89
C LYS A 61 -12.04 -18.59 13.00
N MET A 62 -11.87 -17.29 13.15
CA MET A 62 -11.08 -16.73 14.24
C MET A 62 -11.71 -17.02 15.60
N GLU A 63 -13.03 -16.91 15.70
CA GLU A 63 -13.78 -17.25 16.91
C GLU A 63 -13.69 -18.74 17.25
N GLU A 64 -13.88 -19.62 16.25
CA GLU A 64 -13.77 -21.09 16.40
C GLU A 64 -12.40 -21.54 16.95
N HIS A 65 -11.33 -20.82 16.61
CA HIS A 65 -9.96 -21.17 16.98
C HIS A 65 -9.36 -20.24 18.05
N GLU A 66 -10.17 -19.39 18.68
CA GLU A 66 -9.75 -18.43 19.72
C GLU A 66 -8.57 -17.53 19.27
N ILE A 67 -8.50 -17.22 17.97
CA ILE A 67 -7.41 -16.41 17.42
C ILE A 67 -7.65 -14.96 17.79
N GLN A 68 -6.82 -14.44 18.69
CA GLN A 68 -6.88 -13.03 19.04
C GLN A 68 -6.48 -12.14 17.85
N PRO A 69 -7.18 -11.01 17.60
CA PRO A 69 -6.90 -10.12 16.47
C PRO A 69 -5.45 -9.61 16.41
N HIS A 70 -4.80 -9.46 17.57
CA HIS A 70 -3.41 -9.04 17.66
C HIS A 70 -2.42 -10.06 17.08
N ASN A 71 -2.84 -11.32 16.88
CA ASN A 71 -2.07 -12.38 16.24
C ASN A 71 -2.33 -12.48 14.73
N SER A 72 -3.14 -11.60 14.16
CA SER A 72 -3.39 -11.52 12.72
C SER A 72 -2.31 -10.65 12.07
N TYR A 73 -1.43 -11.27 11.29
CA TYR A 73 -0.37 -10.58 10.55
C TYR A 73 -0.67 -10.61 9.05
N ASN A 74 -0.49 -9.48 8.36
CA ASN A 74 -0.60 -9.44 6.92
C ASN A 74 0.54 -10.25 6.27
N MET A 75 0.24 -11.04 5.23
CA MET A 75 1.24 -11.93 4.61
C MET A 75 2.39 -11.15 3.96
N ASP A 76 2.14 -9.97 3.39
CA ASP A 76 3.19 -9.13 2.79
C ASP A 76 4.28 -8.71 3.78
N LYS A 77 3.89 -8.42 5.02
CA LYS A 77 4.79 -8.12 6.14
C LYS A 77 5.40 -9.40 6.69
N LYS A 78 4.66 -10.51 6.74
CA LYS A 78 5.16 -11.79 7.24
C LYS A 78 6.18 -12.40 6.30
N ASP A 79 5.98 -12.37 4.99
CA ASP A 79 6.93 -12.88 4.00
C ASP A 79 8.19 -12.02 3.94
N PHE A 80 8.03 -10.70 4.12
CA PHE A 80 9.15 -9.80 4.34
C PHE A 80 9.91 -10.15 5.64
N MET A 81 9.19 -10.33 6.75
CA MET A 81 9.78 -10.70 8.05
C MET A 81 10.44 -12.08 8.03
N ILE A 82 9.85 -13.10 7.40
CA ILE A 82 10.43 -14.43 7.22
C ILE A 82 11.69 -14.31 6.36
N GLY A 83 11.66 -13.52 5.29
CA GLY A 83 12.84 -13.21 4.48
C GLY A 83 13.95 -12.54 5.30
N VAL A 84 13.59 -11.65 6.23
CA VAL A 84 14.53 -10.97 7.15
C VAL A 84 15.04 -11.91 8.25
N ILE A 85 14.18 -12.71 8.89
CA ILE A 85 14.51 -13.66 9.97
C ILE A 85 15.40 -14.78 9.43
N ARG A 86 15.10 -15.31 8.24
CA ARG A 86 15.93 -16.33 7.58
C ARG A 86 17.34 -15.82 7.26
N ARG A 87 17.49 -14.51 7.04
CA ARG A 87 18.80 -13.83 6.90
C ARG A 87 19.49 -13.50 8.23
N ARG A 88 18.74 -13.46 9.35
CA ARG A 88 19.21 -13.08 10.70
C ARG A 88 19.71 -14.25 11.57
N ARG A 89 20.00 -15.41 10.98
CA ARG A 89 20.95 -16.37 11.62
C ARG A 89 22.38 -15.81 11.70
N SER A 90 22.64 -14.62 11.14
CA SER A 90 23.66 -13.70 11.62
C SER A 90 22.95 -12.53 12.34
N LEU A 91 23.21 -12.39 13.64
CA LEU A 91 22.50 -11.48 14.55
C LEU A 91 22.49 -10.03 14.03
N PRO A 92 21.34 -9.31 14.08
CA PRO A 92 21.34 -7.87 13.84
C PRO A 92 21.89 -7.13 15.07
N PRO A 93 22.48 -5.93 14.91
CA PRO A 93 23.02 -5.16 16.03
C PRO A 93 21.96 -4.87 17.10
N SER A 94 22.35 -4.91 18.37
CA SER A 94 21.49 -4.82 19.57
C SER A 94 20.65 -3.53 19.72
N GLY A 95 20.74 -2.56 18.80
CA GLY A 95 20.02 -1.29 18.84
C GLY A 95 18.73 -1.20 18.01
N TRP A 96 18.34 -2.27 17.31
CA TRP A 96 17.17 -2.22 16.41
C TRP A 96 15.83 -2.57 17.07
N ILE A 97 15.85 -3.32 18.17
CA ILE A 97 14.63 -3.76 18.87
C ILE A 97 13.96 -2.58 19.60
N SER A 98 14.75 -1.71 20.24
CA SER A 98 14.26 -0.56 21.01
C SER A 98 13.68 0.61 20.19
N LYS A 99 13.77 0.58 18.86
CA LYS A 99 13.26 1.65 17.97
C LYS A 99 11.88 1.34 17.37
N VAL A 100 11.47 0.08 17.35
CA VAL A 100 10.15 -0.32 16.83
C VAL A 100 9.06 -0.07 17.87
N ASP A 101 9.35 -0.30 19.15
CA ASP A 101 8.37 -0.17 20.24
C ASP A 101 7.94 1.28 20.51
N ASN A 102 8.84 2.26 20.30
CA ASN A 102 8.58 3.67 20.59
C ASN A 102 7.69 4.39 19.56
N ASN A 103 7.57 3.87 18.33
CA ASN A 103 6.79 4.53 17.27
C ASN A 103 5.30 4.13 17.25
N PHE A 104 4.88 3.13 18.03
CA PHE A 104 3.47 2.74 18.11
C PHE A 104 2.67 3.48 19.19
N SER A 105 3.32 4.04 20.23
CA SER A 105 2.62 4.77 21.30
C SER A 105 2.25 6.23 20.93
N SER A 106 2.80 6.80 19.86
CA SER A 106 2.55 8.20 19.47
C SER A 106 1.50 8.38 18.38
N SER A 107 0.85 7.31 17.92
CA SER A 107 -0.22 7.35 16.90
C SER A 107 -1.63 7.12 17.48
N LEU A 108 -1.76 7.03 18.81
CA LEU A 108 -3.03 6.90 19.52
C LEU A 108 -3.18 7.96 20.63
N ARG A 109 -2.86 9.21 20.30
CA ARG A 109 -3.28 10.36 21.10
C ARG A 109 -3.78 11.48 20.19
#